data_AF-A0A0C3Q6X5-F1
#
_entry.id   AF-A0A0C3Q6X5-F1
#
_cell.length_a   1.000
_cell.length_b   1.000
_cell.length_c   1.000
_cell.angle_alpha   90.00
_cell.angle_beta   90.00
_cell.angle_gamma   90.00
#
_symmetry.space_group_name_H-M   'P 1'
#
loop_
_entity.id
_entity.type
_entity.pdbx_description
1 polymer ?
#
loop_
_entity_poly.entity_id
_entity_poly.type
_entity_poly.pdbx_seq_one_letter_code
_entity_poly.pdbx_strand_id
1 'polypeptide(L)'
;MESAVCFPGTRVDILSRISNWVGSRNSERLFWLRGMAGRGKSAIASTVAYEWRKQKASCALFHFRRGQAGMSARLVCTLARQLICHGTTDVKEAVLQAVRDNRDVDTMRMDDQFKFLLVDPLHNI
;
A
#
# COMPACT_ATOMS: atom_id res chain seq x y z
N MET A 1 -4.65 -14.21 6.37
CA MET A 1 -3.47 -14.14 7.25
C MET A 1 -3.58 -12.81 7.98
N GLU A 2 -4.00 -12.85 9.23
CA GLU A 2 -4.18 -11.66 10.06
C GLU A 2 -2.81 -11.01 10.24
N SER A 3 -2.67 -9.78 9.77
CA SER A 3 -1.41 -9.06 9.84
C SER A 3 -1.15 -8.70 11.31
N ALA A 4 -0.11 -9.24 11.93
CA ALA A 4 0.28 -8.89 13.28
C ALA A 4 0.50 -7.36 13.36
N VAL A 5 -0.39 -6.68 14.07
CA VAL A 5 -0.26 -5.25 14.40
C VAL A 5 0.56 -5.09 15.67
N CYS A 6 1.05 -3.87 15.92
CA CYS A 6 1.72 -3.54 17.16
C CYS A 6 0.75 -3.69 18.34
N PHE A 7 1.27 -4.17 19.47
CA PHE A 7 0.50 -4.15 20.71
C PHE A 7 0.13 -2.72 21.10
N PRO A 8 -1.07 -2.48 21.66
CA PRO A 8 -1.48 -1.16 22.13
C PRO A 8 -0.43 -0.53 23.06
N GLY A 9 -0.19 0.78 22.91
CA GLY A 9 0.79 1.51 23.70
C GLY A 9 2.26 1.23 23.37
N THR A 10 2.56 0.40 22.36
CA THR A 10 3.93 0.15 21.90
C THR A 10 4.24 0.91 20.61
N ARG A 11 5.52 1.20 20.35
CA ARG A 11 6.00 1.83 19.10
C ARG A 11 5.33 3.18 18.80
N VAL A 12 4.83 3.87 19.84
CA VAL A 12 4.07 5.12 19.73
C VAL A 12 4.85 6.18 18.95
N ASP A 13 6.12 6.41 19.29
CA ASP A 13 6.93 7.47 18.67
C ASP A 13 7.10 7.27 17.16
N ILE A 14 7.38 6.04 16.73
CA ILE A 14 7.58 5.75 15.30
C ILE A 14 6.26 5.77 14.54
N LEU A 15 5.16 5.31 15.14
CA LEU A 15 3.83 5.38 14.55
C LEU A 15 3.38 6.84 14.38
N SER A 16 3.60 7.68 15.39
CA SER A 16 3.34 9.12 15.33
C SER A 16 4.18 9.79 14.24
N ARG A 17 5.48 9.47 14.16
CA ARG A 17 6.36 10.02 13.11
C ARG A 17 5.89 9.64 11.70
N ILE A 18 5.44 8.40 11.51
CA ILE A 18 4.89 7.95 10.22
C ILE A 18 3.56 8.65 9.92
N SER A 19 2.68 8.81 10.91
CA SER A 19 1.40 9.52 10.74
C SER A 19 1.60 10.98 10.32
N ASN A 20 2.51 11.69 11.00
CA ASN A 20 2.88 13.07 10.66
C ASN A 20 3.51 13.16 9.26
N TRP A 21 4.33 12.17 8.90
CA TRP A 21 4.91 12.07 7.57
C TRP A 21 3.82 11.92 6.51
N VAL A 22 2.90 10.97 6.64
CA VAL A 22 1.81 10.77 5.65
C VAL A 22 0.89 11.99 5.54
N GLY A 23 0.62 12.68 6.65
CA GLY A 23 -0.27 13.85 6.66
C GLY A 23 0.34 15.13 6.06
N SER A 24 1.65 15.16 5.83
CA SER A 24 2.35 16.36 5.35
C SER A 24 2.40 16.40 3.83
N ARG A 25 1.84 17.45 3.21
CA ARG A 25 1.95 17.67 1.75
C ARG A 25 3.38 17.92 1.27
N ASN A 26 4.28 18.33 2.18
CA ASN A 26 5.66 18.69 1.88
C ASN A 26 6.67 17.61 2.29
N SER A 27 6.21 16.45 2.77
CA SER A 27 7.13 15.37 3.11
C SER A 27 7.67 14.63 1.89
N GLU A 28 8.83 14.01 2.05
CA GLU A 28 9.38 13.04 1.10
C GLU A 28 8.36 11.97 0.70
N ARG A 29 8.39 11.51 -0.56
CA ARG A 29 7.47 10.48 -1.06
C ARG A 29 7.79 9.06 -0.56
N LEU A 30 8.95 8.86 0.06
CA LEU A 30 9.43 7.57 0.55
C LEU A 30 9.84 7.65 2.02
N PHE A 31 9.13 6.90 2.88
CA PHE A 31 9.57 6.66 4.25
C PHE A 31 10.33 5.34 4.37
N TRP A 32 11.61 5.42 4.71
CA TRP A 32 12.48 4.25 4.80
C TRP A 32 12.66 3.76 6.26
N LEU A 33 11.90 2.73 6.66
CA LEU A 33 11.97 2.14 8.00
C LEU A 33 13.09 1.08 8.13
N ARG A 34 14.24 1.46 8.69
CA ARG A 34 15.37 0.56 8.98
C ARG A 34 15.35 0.02 10.41
N GLY A 35 15.90 -1.17 10.57
CA GLY A 35 16.16 -1.75 11.88
C GLY A 35 16.53 -3.23 11.80
N MET A 36 17.03 -3.77 12.90
CA MET A 36 17.45 -5.18 12.98
C MET A 36 16.29 -6.14 12.66
N ALA A 37 16.63 -7.33 12.14
CA ALA A 37 15.66 -8.41 11.94
C ALA A 37 14.95 -8.74 13.27
N GLY A 38 13.69 -9.18 13.19
CA GLY A 38 12.90 -9.53 14.38
C GLY A 38 12.35 -8.36 15.21
N ARG A 39 12.70 -7.10 14.91
CA ARG A 39 12.24 -5.93 15.71
C ARG A 39 10.84 -5.39 15.35
N GLY A 40 10.02 -6.18 14.65
CA GLY A 40 8.62 -5.82 14.38
C GLY A 40 8.39 -4.76 13.30
N LYS A 41 9.33 -4.54 12.37
CA LYS A 41 9.16 -3.56 11.26
C LYS A 41 7.91 -3.83 10.42
N SER A 42 7.65 -5.09 10.07
CA SER A 42 6.44 -5.48 9.34
C SER A 42 5.18 -5.21 10.15
N ALA A 43 5.22 -5.37 11.48
CA ALA A 43 4.09 -5.06 12.35
C ALA A 43 3.80 -3.56 12.39
N ILE A 44 4.83 -2.71 12.38
CA ILE A 44 4.67 -1.26 12.26
C ILE A 44 3.96 -0.91 10.95
N ALA A 45 4.43 -1.44 9.80
CA ALA A 45 3.80 -1.19 8.50
C ALA A 45 2.33 -1.65 8.46
N SER A 46 2.04 -2.83 9.00
CA SER A 46 0.67 -3.36 9.11
C SER A 46 -0.21 -2.48 10.00
N THR A 47 0.32 -1.96 11.11
CA THR A 47 -0.40 -1.07 12.03
C THR A 47 -0.75 0.24 11.34
N VAL A 48 0.19 0.84 10.62
CA VAL A 48 -0.06 2.07 9.84
C VAL A 48 -1.17 1.85 8.81
N ALA A 49 -1.10 0.75 8.04
CA ALA A 49 -2.13 0.45 7.05
C ALA A 49 -3.51 0.19 7.69
N TYR A 50 -3.54 -0.49 8.84
CA TYR A 50 -4.76 -0.74 9.59
C TYR A 50 -5.41 0.55 10.11
N GLU A 51 -4.62 1.43 10.73
CA GLU A 51 -5.12 2.72 11.24
C GLU A 51 -5.57 3.64 10.10
N TRP A 52 -4.92 3.62 8.93
CA TRP A 52 -5.39 4.43 7.80
C TRP A 52 -6.68 3.91 7.17
N ARG A 53 -6.84 2.58 7.07
CA ARG A 53 -8.11 2.00 6.61
C ARG A 53 -9.27 2.39 7.52
N LYS A 54 -9.06 2.45 8.84
CA LYS A 54 -10.08 2.93 9.80
C LYS A 54 -10.50 4.37 9.53
N GLN A 55 -9.56 5.21 9.13
CA GLN A 55 -9.81 6.62 8.83
C GLN A 55 -10.37 6.84 7.42
N LYS A 56 -10.77 5.76 6.72
CA LYS A 56 -11.28 5.79 5.34
C LYS A 56 -10.30 6.40 4.33
N ALA A 57 -9.00 6.40 4.65
CA ALA A 57 -7.96 6.80 3.72
C ALA A 57 -7.55 5.62 2.83
N SER A 58 -7.24 5.91 1.57
CA SER A 58 -6.79 4.90 0.60
C SER A 58 -5.41 4.37 0.99
N CYS A 59 -5.33 3.09 1.35
CA CYS A 59 -4.07 2.43 1.71
C CYS A 59 -4.05 0.98 1.22
N ALA A 60 -2.95 0.61 0.58
CA ALA A 60 -2.64 -0.75 0.16
C ALA A 60 -1.27 -1.18 0.68
N LEU A 61 -1.13 -2.47 0.98
CA LEU A 61 0.07 -3.04 1.56
C LEU A 61 0.41 -4.37 0.88
N PHE A 62 1.69 -4.57 0.57
CA PHE A 62 2.21 -5.83 0.08
C PHE A 62 3.41 -6.25 0.90
N HIS A 63 3.41 -7.50 1.37
CA HIS A 63 4.53 -8.08 2.08
C HIS A 63 5.27 -9.05 1.16
N PHE A 64 6.59 -8.91 1.10
CA PHE A 64 7.44 -9.85 0.38
C PHE A 64 8.69 -10.18 1.19
N ARG A 65 9.30 -11.31 0.86
CA ARG A 65 10.62 -11.71 1.36
C ARG A 65 11.59 -11.79 0.19
N ARG A 66 12.84 -11.39 0.41
CA ARG A 66 13.89 -11.51 -0.60
C ARG A 66 14.08 -12.99 -0.97
N GLY A 67 14.16 -13.29 -2.26
CA GLY A 67 14.33 -14.66 -2.77
C GLY A 67 13.03 -15.45 -2.95
N GLN A 68 11.86 -14.87 -2.64
CA GLN A 68 10.59 -15.51 -2.94
C GLN A 68 10.24 -15.33 -4.43
N ALA A 69 10.36 -16.40 -5.21
CA ALA A 69 10.08 -16.39 -6.65
C ALA A 69 8.62 -16.01 -6.96
N GLY A 70 8.39 -15.31 -8.07
CA GLY A 70 7.04 -14.98 -8.58
C GLY A 70 6.27 -13.90 -7.81
N MET A 71 6.85 -13.29 -6.76
CA MET A 71 6.16 -12.25 -5.97
C MET A 71 6.07 -10.89 -6.66
N SER A 72 7.00 -10.58 -7.56
CA SER A 72 6.98 -9.38 -8.38
C SER A 72 5.73 -9.32 -9.27
N ALA A 73 5.34 -10.44 -9.86
CA ALA A 73 4.27 -10.50 -10.85
C ALA A 73 2.88 -10.12 -10.30
N ARG A 74 2.66 -10.23 -8.98
CA ARG A 74 1.36 -9.94 -8.35
C ARG A 74 1.34 -8.69 -7.49
N LEU A 75 2.47 -8.01 -7.32
CA LEU A 75 2.58 -6.84 -6.46
C LEU A 75 1.53 -5.79 -6.81
N VAL A 76 1.56 -5.31 -8.06
CA VAL A 76 0.72 -4.20 -8.50
C VAL A 76 -0.76 -4.59 -8.48
N CYS A 77 -1.12 -5.75 -9.04
CA CYS A 77 -2.49 -6.24 -9.03
C CYS A 77 -3.04 -6.43 -7.61
N THR A 78 -2.19 -6.85 -6.65
CA THR A 78 -2.58 -6.96 -5.24
C THR A 78 -2.86 -5.59 -4.62
N LEU A 79 -2.05 -4.58 -4.92
CA LEU A 79 -2.26 -3.21 -4.45
C LEU A 79 -3.55 -2.63 -5.05
N ALA A 80 -3.73 -2.74 -6.37
CA ALA A 80 -4.92 -2.27 -7.07
C ALA A 80 -6.21 -2.90 -6.51
N ARG A 81 -6.22 -4.22 -6.30
CA ARG A 81 -7.35 -4.92 -5.67
C ARG A 81 -7.66 -4.37 -4.28
N GLN A 82 -6.65 -4.10 -3.46
CA GLN A 82 -6.87 -3.53 -2.12
C GLN A 82 -7.45 -2.11 -2.18
N LEU A 83 -7.02 -1.29 -3.14
CA LEU A 83 -7.58 0.05 -3.35
C LEU A 83 -9.05 -0.01 -3.82
N ILE A 84 -9.40 -0.96 -4.69
CA ILE A 84 -10.80 -1.18 -5.08
C ILE A 84 -11.66 -1.62 -3.88
N CYS A 85 -11.13 -2.47 -3.00
CA CYS A 85 -11.88 -3.00 -1.86
C CYS A 85 -12.00 -2.01 -0.68
N HIS A 86 -11.00 -1.15 -0.47
CA HIS A 86 -10.85 -0.38 0.78
C HIS A 86 -10.50 1.09 0.58
N GLY A 87 -10.34 1.56 -0.66
CA GLY A 87 -10.06 2.96 -0.96
C GLY A 87 -11.27 3.87 -0.78
N THR A 88 -11.01 5.17 -0.89
CA THR A 88 -12.06 6.19 -1.06
C THR A 88 -12.84 5.95 -2.35
N THR A 89 -14.04 6.51 -2.45
CA THR A 89 -14.91 6.34 -3.62
C THR A 89 -14.19 6.69 -4.92
N ASP A 90 -13.53 7.85 -4.98
CA ASP A 90 -12.84 8.33 -6.18
C ASP A 90 -11.70 7.38 -6.61
N VAL A 91 -10.87 6.95 -5.64
CA VAL A 91 -9.76 6.00 -5.90
C VAL A 91 -10.31 4.66 -6.36
N LYS A 92 -11.36 4.15 -5.70
CA LYS A 92 -11.98 2.89 -6.07
C LYS A 92 -12.52 2.93 -7.49
N GLU A 93 -13.26 3.97 -7.85
CA GLU A 93 -13.87 4.11 -9.17
C GLU A 93 -12.82 4.22 -10.27
N ALA A 94 -11.79 5.05 -10.06
CA ALA A 94 -10.72 5.24 -11.03
C ALA A 94 -9.93 3.93 -11.29
N VAL A 95 -9.52 3.22 -10.24
CA VAL A 95 -8.77 1.96 -10.38
C VAL A 95 -9.67 0.85 -10.95
N LEU A 96 -10.95 0.80 -10.57
CA LEU A 96 -11.89 -0.17 -11.12
C LEU A 96 -12.14 0.07 -12.61
N GLN A 97 -12.21 1.34 -13.03
CA GLN A 97 -12.37 1.68 -14.44
C GLN A 97 -11.14 1.26 -15.26
N ALA A 98 -9.93 1.51 -14.76
CA ALA A 98 -8.72 1.02 -15.41
C ALA A 98 -8.76 -0.51 -15.63
N VAL A 99 -9.14 -1.29 -14.61
CA VAL A 99 -9.29 -2.76 -14.75
C VAL A 99 -10.35 -3.15 -15.80
N ARG A 100 -11.42 -2.37 -15.96
CA ARG A 100 -12.45 -2.63 -16.98
C ARG A 100 -11.93 -2.36 -18.38
N ASP A 101 -11.10 -1.34 -18.54
CA ASP A 101 -10.54 -0.92 -19.83
C ASP A 101 -9.49 -1.91 -20.36
N ASN A 102 -8.80 -2.63 -19.48
CA ASN A 102 -7.92 -3.74 -19.87
C ASN A 102 -8.00 -4.90 -18.88
N ARG A 103 -8.68 -5.98 -19.30
CA ARG A 103 -8.86 -7.19 -18.49
C ARG A 103 -7.63 -8.09 -18.42
N ASP A 104 -6.67 -7.93 -19.33
CA ASP A 104 -5.46 -8.75 -19.41
C ASP A 104 -4.26 -8.09 -18.68
N VAL A 105 -4.54 -7.07 -17.85
CA VAL A 105 -3.51 -6.28 -17.15
C VAL A 105 -2.59 -7.15 -16.29
N ASP A 106 -3.07 -8.26 -15.73
CA ASP A 106 -2.28 -9.17 -14.90
C ASP A 106 -1.17 -9.91 -15.66
N THR A 107 -1.26 -9.95 -17.00
CA THR A 107 -0.24 -10.54 -17.89
C THR A 107 0.82 -9.53 -18.37
N MET A 108 0.58 -8.23 -18.18
CA MET A 108 1.50 -7.18 -18.59
C MET A 108 2.78 -7.15 -17.73
N ARG A 109 3.81 -6.43 -18.21
CA ARG A 109 5.01 -6.18 -17.39
C ARG A 109 4.63 -5.33 -16.18
N MET A 110 5.36 -5.51 -15.08
CA MET A 110 5.06 -4.82 -13.81
C MET A 110 5.01 -3.29 -13.96
N ASP A 111 5.92 -2.69 -14.72
CA ASP A 111 5.94 -1.23 -14.91
C ASP A 111 4.70 -0.75 -15.66
N ASP A 112 4.23 -1.51 -16.64
CA ASP A 112 3.01 -1.22 -17.39
C ASP A 112 1.78 -1.41 -16.50
N GLN A 113 1.75 -2.46 -15.68
CA GLN A 113 0.71 -2.65 -14.65
C GLN A 113 0.67 -1.45 -13.71
N PHE A 114 1.83 -1.00 -13.22
CA PHE A 114 1.95 0.08 -12.26
C PHE A 114 1.44 1.38 -12.86
N LYS A 115 1.86 1.68 -14.09
CA LYS A 115 1.41 2.86 -14.82
C LYS A 115 -0.11 2.84 -15.02
N PHE A 116 -0.63 1.75 -15.57
CA PHE A 116 -2.02 1.64 -15.99
C PHE A 116 -3.00 1.53 -14.81
N LEU A 117 -2.64 0.81 -13.74
CA LEU A 117 -3.54 0.60 -12.60
C LEU A 117 -3.42 1.66 -11.50
N LEU A 118 -2.28 2.34 -11.38
CA LEU A 118 -2.01 3.24 -10.25
C LEU A 118 -1.61 4.65 -10.68
N VAL A 119 -0.71 4.82 -11.65
CA VAL A 119 -0.24 6.18 -12.00
C VAL A 119 -1.29 6.96 -12.77
N ASP A 120 -1.72 6.42 -13.91
CA ASP A 120 -2.63 7.10 -14.82
C ASP A 120 -4.01 7.37 -14.18
N PRO A 121 -4.68 6.40 -13.52
CA PRO A 121 -5.99 6.65 -12.91
C PRO A 121 -5.95 7.56 -11.68
N LEU A 122 -4.82 7.63 -10.95
CA LEU A 122 -4.73 8.42 -9.72
C LEU A 122 -4.06 9.78 -9.92
N HIS A 123 -3.62 10.12 -11.14
CA HIS A 123 -2.90 11.37 -11.41
C HIS A 123 -3.74 12.63 -11.11
N ASN A 124 -5.06 12.55 -11.27
CA ASN A 124 -5.98 13.69 -11.21
C ASN A 124 -6.96 13.63 -10.03
N ILE A 125 -6.69 12.78 -9.04
CA ILE A 125 -7.48 12.62 -7.80
C ILE A 125 -6.70 13.28 -6.66
#